data_AF-A0A536WR82-F1
#
_entry.id   AF-A0A536WR82-F1
#
_cell.length_a   1.000
_cell.length_b   1.000
_cell.length_c   1.000
_cell.angle_alpha   90.00
_cell.angle_beta   90.00
_cell.angle_gamma   90.00
#
_symmetry.space_group_name_H-M   'P 1'
#
loop_
_entity.id
_entity.type
_entity.pdbx_description
1 polymer ?
#
loop_
_entity_poly.entity_id
_entity_poly.type
_entity_poly.pdbx_seq_one_letter_code
_entity_poly.pdbx_strand_id
1 'polypeptide(L)'
;MSNTSLFGKPVNRRAAIGTLAALGAMPLASRFRMNQAAAASSQIVASSSCVLSAAMTEGPYFVDERLNRSDLTSGSTAAGVTQGLPLTLRINLNSARGTACLPVSGVQVDVWHADAVGEYSDEAAAPGQTNTRGQTFLRGYQISDANGNVTFKTIYPGWYSGRTIHIHVKARLFDAAGNKTYEFTTQLFFDETVNDAVMATLPYNSRGTRDTRNANDNVYANQTSALVDLNRPSDGSAGYVATIAVGLDLPGSSSAIDLDQQGLTGLWYDPSTSGQGFALELFSDLIAAGTGMVQAGWFTFASGSAGGAESQRWYTVSGQMVTNAASGTLTIYQNVGGNFNAPPTTTVQAVGTATLSFTSCDRGQFTYAFSDGSGRKGIIPMVRLTPSVTCSATTARPSNADFALSGNWYNAATSGQGLIVELNPNVPYLFFAWYTYAPDGQQLGAAGQRWYTGQGAYQVGARSIAVPLFATTGGVFDVPTLPAPVTSSVGSATLAFRDCANANLTYAFTAGTNQGLSGMIALTRIGPTPVGCVA
;
A
#
# COMPACT_ATOMS: atom_id res chain seq x y z
N MET A 1 -6.68 -30.21 56.49
CA MET A 1 -5.82 -29.44 57.43
C MET A 1 -4.45 -29.29 56.78
N SER A 2 -3.74 -28.17 57.00
CA SER A 2 -2.32 -27.90 56.64
C SER A 2 -1.84 -28.44 55.27
N ASN A 3 -1.83 -27.71 54.15
CA ASN A 3 -1.42 -26.32 53.87
C ASN A 3 0.08 -26.01 54.10
N THR A 4 0.83 -25.92 53.01
CA THR A 4 2.12 -25.21 52.92
C THR A 4 2.28 -24.61 51.53
N SER A 5 2.29 -23.28 51.45
CA SER A 5 2.57 -22.50 50.23
C SER A 5 3.98 -21.91 50.32
N LEU A 6 4.68 -21.78 49.18
CA LEU A 6 5.89 -20.96 49.06
C LEU A 6 5.88 -20.16 47.75
N PHE A 7 5.44 -18.90 47.83
CA PHE A 7 5.79 -17.86 46.87
C PHE A 7 7.13 -17.22 47.25
N GLY A 8 7.97 -16.89 46.26
CA GLY A 8 9.26 -16.22 46.50
C GLY A 8 9.75 -15.39 45.30
N LYS A 9 9.55 -14.07 45.38
CA LYS A 9 10.20 -13.02 44.56
C LYS A 9 10.95 -12.08 45.52
N PRO A 10 11.78 -11.13 45.04
CA PRO A 10 12.78 -11.16 43.96
C PRO A 10 14.17 -10.71 44.48
N VAL A 11 15.20 -10.62 43.61
CA VAL A 11 16.48 -9.93 43.92
C VAL A 11 16.84 -8.95 42.79
N ASN A 12 17.52 -7.85 43.11
CA ASN A 12 17.67 -6.66 42.26
C ASN A 12 19.15 -6.29 41.98
N ARG A 13 19.38 -5.38 41.03
CA ARG A 13 20.69 -4.93 40.51
C ARG A 13 21.49 -4.08 41.51
N ARG A 14 22.79 -4.37 41.71
CA ARG A 14 23.94 -3.44 41.48
C ARG A 14 25.32 -4.00 41.88
N ALA A 15 26.34 -3.49 41.17
CA ALA A 15 27.74 -3.23 41.56
C ALA A 15 28.72 -4.39 41.91
N ALA A 16 29.74 -4.54 41.05
CA ALA A 16 31.15 -4.71 41.41
C ALA A 16 32.04 -4.18 40.26
N ILE A 17 33.21 -3.60 40.54
CA ILE A 17 34.16 -3.00 39.57
C ILE A 17 35.62 -3.26 40.00
N GLY A 18 36.52 -3.55 39.06
CA GLY A 18 38.00 -3.55 39.21
C GLY A 18 38.66 -4.58 38.27
N THR A 19 39.53 -4.26 37.29
CA THR A 19 40.91 -3.64 37.29
C THR A 19 42.00 -4.54 37.91
N LEU A 20 43.22 -4.70 37.39
CA LEU A 20 43.94 -4.21 36.18
C LEU A 20 44.31 -5.44 35.27
N ALA A 21 45.21 -5.52 34.27
CA ALA A 21 46.19 -4.68 33.53
C ALA A 21 46.29 -5.28 32.09
N ALA A 22 46.67 -4.65 30.96
CA ALA A 22 47.59 -3.57 30.54
C ALA A 22 49.01 -4.01 30.12
N LEU A 23 49.28 -4.04 28.79
CA LEU A 23 50.54 -3.66 28.12
C LEU A 23 50.44 -3.79 26.58
N GLY A 24 51.23 -3.00 25.83
CA GLY A 24 51.40 -3.11 24.37
C GLY A 24 50.87 -1.93 23.56
N ALA A 25 51.76 -1.05 23.08
CA ALA A 25 51.41 0.09 22.23
C ALA A 25 52.46 0.32 21.12
N MET A 26 52.02 0.60 19.90
CA MET A 26 52.77 1.34 18.87
C MET A 26 51.79 1.94 17.84
N PRO A 27 51.99 3.19 17.37
CA PRO A 27 51.11 3.83 16.40
C PRO A 27 51.59 3.65 14.95
N LEU A 28 50.67 3.52 14.00
CA LEU A 28 50.95 3.72 12.57
C LEU A 28 49.96 4.72 11.99
N ALA A 29 50.46 5.87 11.53
CA ALA A 29 49.63 6.97 11.03
C ALA A 29 49.48 6.89 9.50
N SER A 30 48.28 6.52 9.02
CA SER A 30 47.91 6.57 7.60
C SER A 30 46.76 7.56 7.36
N ARG A 31 47.08 8.71 6.75
CA ARG A 31 46.10 9.76 6.40
C ARG A 31 45.32 9.40 5.14
N PHE A 32 44.34 8.51 5.24
CA PHE A 32 43.38 8.31 4.14
C PHE A 32 42.42 9.51 4.04
N ARG A 33 42.63 10.36 3.03
CA ARG A 33 41.63 11.32 2.59
C ARG A 33 40.50 10.58 1.88
N MET A 34 39.38 10.35 2.57
CA MET A 34 38.15 9.96 1.89
C MET A 34 37.62 11.15 1.10
N ASN A 35 37.71 11.08 -0.23
CA ASN A 35 36.94 11.96 -1.09
C ASN A 35 35.45 11.65 -0.88
N GLN A 36 34.75 12.54 -0.17
CA GLN A 36 33.28 12.53 -0.19
C GLN A 36 32.82 12.99 -1.57
N ALA A 37 32.62 12.04 -2.48
CA ALA A 37 31.72 12.25 -3.60
C ALA A 37 30.32 12.46 -3.00
N ALA A 38 29.85 13.71 -3.02
CA ALA A 38 28.52 14.04 -2.54
C ALA A 38 27.48 13.42 -3.48
N ALA A 39 27.01 12.22 -3.14
CA ALA A 39 25.86 11.62 -3.78
C ALA A 39 24.68 12.56 -3.58
N ALA A 40 24.17 13.12 -4.68
CA ALA A 40 23.04 14.04 -4.63
C ALA A 40 21.78 13.27 -4.20
N SER A 41 21.47 13.34 -2.91
CA SER A 41 20.23 12.80 -2.37
C SER A 41 19.06 13.49 -3.06
N SER A 42 18.30 12.76 -3.88
CA SER A 42 17.02 13.20 -4.42
C SER A 42 16.05 13.41 -3.27
N GLN A 43 16.05 14.61 -2.68
CA GLN A 43 15.07 14.99 -1.68
C GLN A 43 13.72 15.13 -2.38
N ILE A 44 12.87 14.12 -2.22
CA ILE A 44 11.44 14.28 -2.47
C ILE A 44 10.98 15.37 -1.49
N VAL A 45 10.61 16.52 -2.05
CA VAL A 45 10.23 17.71 -1.28
C VAL A 45 8.91 17.44 -0.59
N ALA A 46 8.98 17.05 0.69
CA ALA A 46 7.83 16.80 1.54
C ALA A 46 7.19 18.12 2.01
N SER A 47 6.74 18.95 1.06
CA SER A 47 6.02 20.19 1.34
C SER A 47 5.08 20.60 0.20
N SER A 48 3.91 19.96 0.15
CA SER A 48 2.68 20.73 0.14
C SER A 48 1.87 20.33 1.38
N SER A 49 1.26 21.31 2.05
CA SER A 49 0.32 21.03 3.14
C SER A 49 -0.96 20.43 2.58
N CYS A 50 -1.70 19.65 3.39
CA CYS A 50 -3.09 19.31 3.07
C CYS A 50 -3.95 20.58 3.09
N VAL A 51 -3.99 21.24 1.95
CA VAL A 51 -4.94 22.30 1.64
C VAL A 51 -5.98 21.67 0.73
N LEU A 52 -7.25 21.75 1.15
CA LEU A 52 -8.38 21.44 0.28
C LEU A 52 -8.28 22.31 -0.98
N SER A 53 -8.15 21.67 -2.14
CA SER A 53 -8.10 22.39 -3.41
C SER A 53 -9.42 23.11 -3.65
N ALA A 54 -9.35 24.36 -4.11
CA ALA A 54 -10.56 25.14 -4.38
C ALA A 54 -11.38 24.48 -5.49
N ALA A 55 -12.67 24.26 -5.22
CA ALA A 55 -13.63 23.90 -6.26
C ALA A 55 -13.84 25.11 -7.18
N MET A 56 -13.87 24.86 -8.49
CA MET A 56 -14.01 25.89 -9.52
C MET A 56 -15.04 25.48 -10.56
N THR A 57 -15.44 26.42 -11.42
CA THR A 57 -16.39 26.13 -12.50
C THR A 57 -15.83 25.08 -13.47
N GLU A 58 -16.71 24.19 -13.91
CA GLU A 58 -16.47 23.26 -15.01
C GLU A 58 -16.21 23.99 -16.34
N GLY A 59 -16.82 25.16 -16.52
CA GLY A 59 -16.90 25.84 -17.81
C GLY A 59 -17.88 25.13 -18.78
N PRO A 60 -18.07 25.65 -19.99
CA PRO A 60 -19.00 25.10 -20.97
C PRO A 60 -18.46 23.87 -21.73
N TYR A 61 -17.16 23.61 -21.64
CA TYR A 61 -16.41 22.73 -22.53
C TYR A 61 -16.15 21.32 -21.96
N PHE A 62 -16.87 20.86 -20.94
CA PHE A 62 -16.70 19.48 -20.44
C PHE A 62 -17.54 18.49 -21.28
N VAL A 63 -16.89 17.41 -21.74
CA VAL A 63 -17.53 16.32 -22.49
C VAL A 63 -17.05 15.00 -21.91
N ASP A 64 -17.97 14.16 -21.42
CA ASP A 64 -17.66 12.85 -20.84
C ASP A 64 -17.46 11.77 -21.92
N GLU A 65 -16.42 11.96 -22.73
CA GLU A 65 -16.02 11.11 -23.86
C GLU A 65 -15.55 9.70 -23.45
N ARG A 66 -15.37 9.44 -22.15
CA ARG A 66 -14.87 8.16 -21.58
C ARG A 66 -13.55 7.67 -22.19
N LEU A 67 -12.68 8.61 -22.53
CA LEU A 67 -11.37 8.36 -23.14
C LEU A 67 -10.31 8.01 -22.08
N ASN A 68 -10.20 6.74 -21.70
CA ASN A 68 -9.13 6.25 -20.82
C ASN A 68 -7.77 6.29 -21.55
N ARG A 69 -7.01 7.39 -21.39
CA ARG A 69 -5.70 7.59 -22.03
C ARG A 69 -4.83 8.60 -21.31
N SER A 70 -3.54 8.28 -21.21
CA SER A 70 -2.50 9.16 -20.67
C SER A 70 -1.92 10.10 -21.71
N ASP A 71 -1.82 9.70 -22.98
CA ASP A 71 -1.40 10.59 -24.07
C ASP A 71 -2.60 11.32 -24.69
N LEU A 72 -2.78 12.58 -24.31
CA LEU A 72 -3.88 13.44 -24.74
C LEU A 72 -3.66 14.04 -26.14
N THR A 73 -2.45 13.92 -26.70
CA THR A 73 -2.13 14.29 -28.09
C THR A 73 -2.44 13.18 -29.09
N SER A 74 -2.58 11.93 -28.61
CA SER A 74 -2.71 10.73 -29.41
C SER A 74 -3.89 10.77 -30.40
N GLY A 75 -3.59 10.56 -31.68
CA GLY A 75 -4.55 10.54 -32.78
C GLY A 75 -4.90 11.91 -33.37
N SER A 76 -4.41 13.02 -32.81
CA SER A 76 -4.67 14.36 -33.35
C SER A 76 -3.76 14.70 -34.53
N THR A 77 -4.33 15.34 -35.56
CA THR A 77 -3.60 15.97 -36.67
C THR A 77 -3.65 17.51 -36.63
N ALA A 78 -4.32 18.09 -35.62
CA ALA A 78 -4.44 19.55 -35.49
C ALA A 78 -3.08 20.21 -35.24
N ALA A 79 -2.81 21.33 -35.91
CA ALA A 79 -1.50 22.00 -35.84
C ALA A 79 -1.21 22.55 -34.42
N GLY A 80 -2.19 23.18 -33.76
CA GLY A 80 -2.04 23.67 -32.39
C GLY A 80 -1.94 22.56 -31.32
N VAL A 81 -2.15 21.29 -31.69
CA VAL A 81 -1.85 20.12 -30.84
C VAL A 81 -0.47 19.55 -31.17
N THR A 82 -0.22 19.27 -32.44
CA THR A 82 1.01 18.59 -32.92
C THR A 82 2.26 19.47 -32.90
N GLN A 83 2.10 20.80 -32.85
CA GLN A 83 3.18 21.79 -32.71
C GLN A 83 3.22 22.45 -31.31
N GLY A 84 2.34 22.04 -30.39
CA GLY A 84 2.32 22.58 -29.03
C GLY A 84 3.57 22.17 -28.23
N LEU A 85 4.01 23.05 -27.33
CA LEU A 85 5.14 22.79 -26.44
C LEU A 85 4.80 21.63 -25.48
N PRO A 86 5.57 20.52 -25.45
CA PRO A 86 5.19 19.36 -24.65
C PRO A 86 5.07 19.63 -23.15
N LEU A 87 4.12 18.95 -22.51
CA LEU A 87 3.87 19.03 -21.08
C LEU A 87 3.60 17.63 -20.52
N THR A 88 4.43 17.18 -19.57
CA THR A 88 4.09 16.03 -18.72
C THR A 88 3.36 16.54 -17.50
N LEU A 89 2.07 16.27 -17.36
CA LEU A 89 1.25 16.68 -16.23
C LEU A 89 1.13 15.53 -15.23
N ARG A 90 1.59 15.75 -14.00
CA ARG A 90 1.49 14.83 -12.86
C ARG A 90 0.55 15.42 -11.81
N ILE A 91 -0.50 14.67 -11.45
CA ILE A 91 -1.46 15.06 -10.43
C ILE A 91 -1.43 14.01 -9.32
N ASN A 92 -1.22 14.44 -8.08
CA ASN A 92 -1.22 13.60 -6.89
C ASN A 92 -2.47 13.89 -6.04
N LEU A 93 -3.38 12.91 -5.94
CA LEU A 93 -4.70 13.04 -5.33
C LEU A 93 -4.60 12.63 -3.85
N ASN A 94 -4.95 13.54 -2.93
CA ASN A 94 -4.91 13.29 -1.48
C ASN A 94 -6.26 13.57 -0.82
N SER A 95 -6.55 12.88 0.28
CA SER A 95 -7.63 13.26 1.18
C SER A 95 -7.24 14.53 1.94
N ALA A 96 -8.07 15.57 1.88
CA ALA A 96 -7.93 16.78 2.69
C ALA A 96 -8.61 16.66 4.07
N ARG A 97 -9.17 15.49 4.43
CA ARG A 97 -9.82 15.25 5.73
C ARG A 97 -8.85 14.68 6.76
N GLY A 98 -8.86 15.27 7.96
CA GLY A 98 -8.06 14.84 9.11
C GLY A 98 -6.67 15.48 9.15
N THR A 99 -5.74 14.85 9.85
CA THR A 99 -4.36 15.34 10.04
C THR A 99 -3.33 14.63 9.17
N ALA A 100 -3.74 13.64 8.36
CA ALA A 100 -2.85 12.84 7.53
C ALA A 100 -3.21 13.01 6.04
N CYS A 101 -2.24 13.48 5.24
CA CYS A 101 -2.35 13.53 3.79
C CYS A 101 -2.20 12.12 3.20
N LEU A 102 -3.31 11.37 3.21
CA LEU A 102 -3.34 10.02 2.65
C LEU A 102 -3.68 10.10 1.15
N PRO A 103 -2.92 9.41 0.28
CA PRO A 103 -3.21 9.36 -1.14
C PRO A 103 -4.54 8.63 -1.42
N VAL A 104 -5.21 9.03 -2.51
CA VAL A 104 -6.51 8.49 -2.91
C VAL A 104 -6.39 7.76 -4.24
N SER A 105 -6.29 6.44 -4.16
CA SER A 105 -6.33 5.53 -5.32
C SER A 105 -7.74 5.33 -5.86
N GLY A 106 -7.90 5.01 -7.14
CA GLY A 106 -9.19 4.68 -7.74
C GLY A 106 -10.05 5.89 -8.14
N VAL A 107 -9.54 7.11 -7.98
CA VAL A 107 -10.17 8.33 -8.49
C VAL A 107 -10.04 8.34 -10.00
N GLN A 108 -11.15 8.46 -10.73
CA GLN A 108 -11.11 8.83 -12.14
C GLN A 108 -10.80 10.33 -12.23
N VAL A 109 -9.70 10.67 -12.89
CA VAL A 109 -9.24 12.05 -13.07
C VAL A 109 -9.37 12.37 -14.55
N ASP A 110 -10.38 13.16 -14.90
CA ASP A 110 -10.62 13.65 -16.25
C ASP A 110 -9.91 15.00 -16.45
N VAL A 111 -9.24 15.15 -17.58
CA VAL A 111 -8.48 16.34 -17.97
C VAL A 111 -8.95 16.84 -19.33
N TRP A 112 -9.20 18.15 -19.44
CA TRP A 112 -9.44 18.83 -20.72
C TRP A 112 -8.86 20.24 -20.72
N HIS A 113 -8.34 20.69 -21.86
CA HIS A 113 -7.86 22.05 -22.04
C HIS A 113 -7.80 22.45 -23.51
N ALA A 114 -7.63 23.75 -23.76
CA ALA A 114 -7.43 24.30 -25.09
C ALA A 114 -6.06 23.91 -25.69
N ASP A 115 -5.97 23.88 -27.01
CA ASP A 115 -4.73 23.69 -27.75
C ASP A 115 -3.82 24.94 -27.72
N ALA A 116 -2.67 24.89 -28.38
CA ALA A 116 -1.69 25.99 -28.37
C ALA A 116 -2.21 27.30 -29.00
N VAL A 117 -3.31 27.27 -29.75
CA VAL A 117 -3.98 28.45 -30.30
C VAL A 117 -5.33 28.74 -29.63
N GLY A 118 -5.63 28.09 -28.51
CA GLY A 118 -6.80 28.39 -27.66
C GLY A 118 -8.10 27.73 -28.09
N GLU A 119 -8.04 26.69 -28.94
CA GLU A 119 -9.22 25.96 -29.41
C GLU A 119 -9.49 24.74 -28.50
N TYR A 120 -10.75 24.53 -28.12
CA TYR A 120 -11.20 23.27 -27.49
C TYR A 120 -11.66 22.27 -28.56
N SER A 121 -11.67 20.98 -28.22
CA SER A 121 -12.13 19.89 -29.10
C SER A 121 -13.61 19.52 -28.86
N ASP A 122 -14.29 18.97 -29.86
CA ASP A 122 -15.75 18.74 -29.96
C ASP A 122 -16.65 20.02 -30.01
N GLU A 123 -16.06 21.20 -30.12
CA GLU A 123 -16.81 22.46 -30.08
C GLU A 123 -17.38 22.87 -31.44
N ALA A 124 -18.51 23.58 -31.41
CA ALA A 124 -19.07 24.24 -32.58
C ALA A 124 -18.31 25.54 -32.90
N ALA A 125 -18.21 25.89 -34.18
CA ALA A 125 -17.63 27.16 -34.58
C ALA A 125 -18.36 28.36 -33.95
N ALA A 126 -17.57 29.29 -33.42
CA ALA A 126 -18.02 30.53 -32.78
C ALA A 126 -17.19 31.71 -33.32
N PRO A 127 -17.54 32.98 -33.04
CA PRO A 127 -16.76 34.12 -33.50
C PRO A 127 -15.31 34.07 -32.98
N GLY A 128 -14.36 33.78 -33.88
CA GLY A 128 -12.94 33.60 -33.54
C GLY A 128 -12.52 32.17 -33.14
N GLN A 129 -13.40 31.18 -33.27
CA GLN A 129 -13.11 29.75 -33.04
C GLN A 129 -13.54 28.88 -34.23
N THR A 130 -12.77 27.85 -34.54
CA THR A 130 -13.03 26.88 -35.61
C THR A 130 -14.01 25.79 -35.18
N ASN A 131 -14.50 25.00 -36.15
CA ASN A 131 -15.40 23.87 -35.86
C ASN A 131 -14.56 22.62 -35.52
N THR A 132 -14.60 22.18 -34.26
CA THR A 132 -13.82 21.03 -33.77
C THR A 132 -14.67 19.83 -33.36
N ARG A 133 -16.00 19.87 -33.60
CA ARG A 133 -16.95 18.75 -33.43
C ARG A 133 -16.40 17.41 -33.91
N GLY A 134 -16.52 16.38 -33.07
CA GLY A 134 -16.03 15.02 -33.31
C GLY A 134 -14.51 14.84 -33.19
N GLN A 135 -13.74 15.91 -32.94
CA GLN A 135 -12.35 15.79 -32.54
C GLN A 135 -12.25 15.65 -31.02
N THR A 136 -11.30 14.84 -30.54
CA THR A 136 -11.19 14.52 -29.10
C THR A 136 -9.85 14.95 -28.49
N PHE A 137 -9.06 15.75 -29.20
CA PHE A 137 -7.71 16.13 -28.78
C PHE A 137 -7.70 16.81 -27.41
N LEU A 138 -6.63 16.61 -26.64
CA LEU A 138 -6.41 17.24 -25.33
C LEU A 138 -7.50 16.91 -24.28
N ARG A 139 -8.30 15.86 -24.54
CA ARG A 139 -9.29 15.26 -23.63
C ARG A 139 -8.90 13.81 -23.31
N GLY A 140 -8.98 13.45 -22.04
CA GLY A 140 -8.80 12.07 -21.57
C GLY A 140 -8.90 11.94 -20.06
N TYR A 141 -8.97 10.70 -19.58
CA TYR A 141 -8.95 10.38 -18.16
C TYR A 141 -7.94 9.28 -17.84
N GLN A 142 -7.52 9.23 -16.58
CA GLN A 142 -6.76 8.14 -15.97
C GLN A 142 -7.37 7.80 -14.61
N ILE A 143 -7.18 6.57 -14.13
CA ILE A 143 -7.51 6.18 -12.75
C ILE A 143 -6.25 6.35 -11.88
N SER A 144 -6.38 6.92 -10.69
CA SER A 144 -5.25 7.13 -9.77
C SER A 144 -4.70 5.83 -9.17
N ASP A 145 -3.37 5.73 -9.11
CA ASP A 145 -2.66 4.56 -8.56
C ASP A 145 -2.75 4.45 -7.03
N ALA A 146 -2.13 3.42 -6.44
CA ALA A 146 -2.09 3.21 -4.99
C ALA A 146 -1.50 4.40 -4.19
N ASN A 147 -0.67 5.22 -4.84
CA ASN A 147 -0.05 6.42 -4.30
C ASN A 147 -0.80 7.71 -4.69
N GLY A 148 -2.02 7.58 -5.23
CA GLY A 148 -2.88 8.70 -5.62
C GLY A 148 -2.45 9.39 -6.92
N ASN A 149 -1.51 8.85 -7.69
CA ASN A 149 -0.97 9.52 -8.86
C ASN A 149 -1.76 9.22 -10.13
N VAL A 150 -1.92 10.25 -10.97
CA VAL A 150 -2.11 10.11 -12.42
C VAL A 150 -1.02 10.88 -13.16
N THR A 151 -0.71 10.47 -14.39
CA THR A 151 0.24 11.17 -15.27
C THR A 151 -0.30 11.20 -16.68
N PHE A 152 -0.27 12.39 -17.29
CA PHE A 152 -0.65 12.64 -18.67
C PHE A 152 0.52 13.21 -19.46
N LYS A 153 0.64 12.81 -20.72
CA LYS A 153 1.41 13.52 -21.75
C LYS A 153 0.45 14.40 -22.53
N THR A 154 0.72 15.69 -22.56
CA THR A 154 -0.08 16.70 -23.26
C THR A 154 0.81 17.84 -23.76
N ILE A 155 0.25 19.01 -24.05
CA ILE A 155 0.98 20.25 -24.35
C ILE A 155 0.66 21.35 -23.34
N TYR A 156 1.49 22.39 -23.29
CA TYR A 156 1.16 23.63 -22.61
C TYR A 156 -0.04 24.30 -23.31
N PRO A 157 -1.13 24.66 -22.61
CA PRO A 157 -2.32 25.21 -23.24
C PRO A 157 -2.11 26.65 -23.75
N GLY A 158 -2.85 27.02 -24.80
CA GLY A 158 -3.01 28.40 -25.25
C GLY A 158 -4.07 29.16 -24.44
N TRP A 159 -4.24 30.44 -24.76
CA TRP A 159 -5.24 31.31 -24.13
C TRP A 159 -6.49 31.48 -25.01
N TYR A 160 -7.66 31.70 -24.40
CA TYR A 160 -8.87 32.13 -25.10
C TYR A 160 -9.44 33.38 -24.42
N SER A 161 -10.27 34.15 -25.13
CA SER A 161 -10.59 35.51 -24.71
C SER A 161 -11.35 35.55 -23.37
N GLY A 162 -10.94 36.47 -22.49
CA GLY A 162 -11.55 36.66 -21.17
C GLY A 162 -11.15 35.63 -20.11
N ARG A 163 -10.18 34.74 -20.38
CA ARG A 163 -9.65 33.76 -19.43
C ARG A 163 -8.13 33.67 -19.51
N THR A 164 -7.46 33.50 -18.36
CA THR A 164 -6.02 33.22 -18.32
C THR A 164 -5.71 31.79 -18.78
N ILE A 165 -4.45 31.38 -18.80
CA ILE A 165 -4.01 30.04 -19.24
C ILE A 165 -4.26 29.01 -18.13
N HIS A 166 -4.99 27.93 -18.46
CA HIS A 166 -5.40 26.90 -17.49
C HIS A 166 -5.60 25.50 -18.12
N ILE A 167 -5.60 24.48 -17.27
CA ILE A 167 -6.07 23.11 -17.57
C ILE A 167 -7.23 22.79 -16.63
N HIS A 168 -8.35 22.24 -17.15
CA HIS A 168 -9.44 21.77 -16.29
C HIS A 168 -9.16 20.36 -15.76
N VAL A 169 -9.56 20.11 -14.52
CA VAL A 169 -9.49 18.79 -13.86
C VAL A 169 -10.81 18.48 -13.17
N LYS A 170 -11.38 17.30 -13.45
CA LYS A 170 -12.51 16.73 -12.72
C LYS A 170 -12.06 15.43 -12.06
N ALA A 171 -12.37 15.26 -10.78
CA ALA A 171 -12.08 14.07 -10.00
C ALA A 171 -13.40 13.38 -9.63
N ARG A 172 -13.58 12.12 -10.04
CA ARG A 172 -14.78 11.32 -9.84
C ARG A 172 -14.48 10.04 -9.08
N LEU A 173 -15.42 9.60 -8.24
CA LEU A 173 -15.47 8.22 -7.72
C LEU A 173 -16.81 7.59 -8.12
N PHE A 174 -16.79 6.27 -8.25
CA PHE A 174 -17.95 5.46 -8.60
C PHE A 174 -18.07 4.29 -7.62
N ASP A 175 -19.29 3.78 -7.42
CA ASP A 175 -19.52 2.52 -6.71
C ASP A 175 -19.29 1.29 -7.63
N ALA A 176 -19.41 0.09 -7.06
CA ALA A 176 -19.26 -1.17 -7.79
C ALA A 176 -20.35 -1.43 -8.86
N ALA A 177 -21.43 -0.63 -8.89
CA ALA A 177 -22.46 -0.66 -9.93
C ALA A 177 -22.27 0.45 -10.99
N GLY A 178 -21.23 1.28 -10.85
CA GLY A 178 -20.93 2.39 -11.76
C GLY A 178 -21.68 3.69 -11.47
N ASN A 179 -22.37 3.82 -10.33
CA ASN A 179 -23.01 5.08 -9.95
C ASN A 179 -21.96 6.06 -9.42
N LYS A 180 -22.00 7.33 -9.85
CA LYS A 180 -21.07 8.37 -9.40
C LYS A 180 -21.33 8.73 -7.93
N THR A 181 -20.40 8.41 -7.04
CA THR A 181 -20.49 8.64 -5.58
C THR A 181 -19.80 9.92 -5.13
N TYR A 182 -18.86 10.44 -5.91
CA TYR A 182 -18.20 11.71 -5.68
C TYR A 182 -17.91 12.43 -7.00
N GLU A 183 -17.98 13.76 -6.97
CA GLU A 183 -17.39 14.59 -8.00
C GLU A 183 -16.82 15.88 -7.41
N PHE A 184 -15.63 16.24 -7.86
CA PHE A 184 -14.96 17.51 -7.61
C PHE A 184 -14.45 18.07 -8.94
N THR A 185 -14.37 19.38 -9.08
CA THR A 185 -13.87 20.03 -10.30
C THR A 185 -13.09 21.29 -9.94
N THR A 186 -11.93 21.45 -10.56
CA THR A 186 -10.99 22.56 -10.33
C THR A 186 -10.28 22.90 -11.65
N GLN A 187 -9.47 23.96 -11.64
CA GLN A 187 -8.63 24.33 -12.78
C GLN A 187 -7.20 24.55 -12.28
N LEU A 188 -6.22 24.12 -13.07
CA LEU A 188 -4.79 24.26 -12.81
C LEU A 188 -4.26 25.45 -13.59
N PHE A 189 -3.43 26.28 -12.95
CA PHE A 189 -2.92 27.53 -13.51
C PHE A 189 -1.39 27.55 -13.51
N PHE A 190 -0.81 28.44 -14.33
CA PHE A 190 0.63 28.51 -14.58
C PHE A 190 1.18 29.86 -14.13
N ASP A 191 2.45 29.90 -13.69
CA ASP A 191 3.11 31.15 -13.31
C ASP A 191 3.20 32.14 -14.48
N GLU A 192 3.07 33.43 -14.18
CA GLU A 192 2.99 34.48 -15.18
C GLU A 192 4.28 34.71 -15.97
N THR A 193 5.44 34.42 -15.38
CA THR A 193 6.72 34.49 -16.09
C THR A 193 6.86 33.36 -17.10
N VAL A 194 6.30 32.18 -16.80
CA VAL A 194 6.25 31.04 -17.73
C VAL A 194 5.20 31.28 -18.81
N ASN A 195 4.02 31.81 -18.47
CA ASN A 195 2.99 32.21 -19.44
C ASN A 195 3.58 33.16 -20.49
N ASP A 196 4.22 34.26 -20.06
CA ASP A 196 4.79 35.25 -20.98
C ASP A 196 5.95 34.68 -21.81
N ALA A 197 6.75 33.75 -21.26
CA ALA A 197 7.81 33.08 -22.00
C ALA A 197 7.30 32.09 -23.05
N VAL A 198 6.25 31.31 -22.76
CA VAL A 198 5.68 30.34 -23.73
C VAL A 198 4.89 31.07 -24.83
N MET A 199 4.06 32.06 -24.46
CA MET A 199 3.27 32.85 -25.42
C MET A 199 4.12 33.68 -26.39
N ALA A 200 5.41 33.88 -26.13
CA ALA A 200 6.34 34.52 -27.06
C ALA A 200 6.80 33.60 -28.22
N THR A 201 6.59 32.29 -28.12
CA THR A 201 7.07 31.28 -29.09
C THR A 201 5.99 30.83 -30.07
N LEU A 202 6.39 30.25 -31.21
CA LEU A 202 5.45 29.60 -32.13
C LEU A 202 4.99 28.24 -31.54
N PRO A 203 3.73 27.83 -31.74
CA PRO A 203 2.66 28.53 -32.48
C PRO A 203 1.89 29.57 -31.64
N TYR A 204 2.11 29.62 -30.32
CA TYR A 204 1.34 30.44 -29.37
C TYR A 204 1.26 31.94 -29.72
N ASN A 205 2.36 32.52 -30.19
CA ASN A 205 2.43 33.93 -30.55
C ASN A 205 1.59 34.33 -31.79
N SER A 206 1.06 33.35 -32.53
CA SER A 206 0.26 33.60 -33.75
C SER A 206 -1.06 34.36 -33.50
N ARG A 207 -1.61 34.29 -32.28
CA ARG A 207 -2.81 35.04 -31.87
C ARG A 207 -2.52 36.38 -31.19
N GLY A 208 -1.25 36.78 -31.09
CA GLY A 208 -0.84 38.01 -30.42
C GLY A 208 -0.99 37.96 -28.90
N THR A 209 -1.03 39.13 -28.27
CA THR A 209 -1.02 39.28 -26.81
C THR A 209 -2.32 38.79 -26.17
N ARG A 210 -2.21 37.92 -25.16
CA ARG A 210 -3.32 37.48 -24.31
C ARG A 210 -4.01 38.64 -23.60
N ASP A 211 -5.34 38.64 -23.59
CA ASP A 211 -6.14 39.70 -22.96
C ASP A 211 -6.24 39.58 -21.42
N THR A 212 -6.09 38.35 -20.90
CA THR A 212 -6.34 38.04 -19.49
C THR A 212 -5.10 37.45 -18.82
N ARG A 213 -4.75 38.03 -17.67
CA ARG A 213 -3.71 37.57 -16.74
C ARG A 213 -4.34 36.89 -15.52
N ASN A 214 -3.57 36.11 -14.78
CA ASN A 214 -4.03 35.39 -13.58
C ASN A 214 -4.71 36.34 -12.59
N ALA A 215 -4.08 37.50 -12.31
CA ALA A 215 -4.60 38.52 -11.40
C ALA A 215 -5.90 39.22 -11.89
N ASN A 216 -6.34 38.94 -13.13
CA ASN A 216 -7.56 39.47 -13.73
C ASN A 216 -8.59 38.36 -14.06
N ASP A 217 -8.24 37.08 -13.89
CA ASP A 217 -9.12 35.95 -14.16
C ASP A 217 -10.09 35.71 -13.01
N ASN A 218 -11.39 35.69 -13.33
CA ASN A 218 -12.47 35.58 -12.35
C ASN A 218 -12.65 34.17 -11.75
N VAL A 219 -11.93 33.16 -12.25
CA VAL A 219 -11.93 31.79 -11.71
C VAL A 219 -10.66 31.52 -10.92
N TYR A 220 -9.50 32.03 -11.36
CA TYR A 220 -8.24 31.88 -10.63
C TYR A 220 -8.32 32.48 -9.21
N ALA A 221 -8.89 33.69 -9.08
CA ALA A 221 -9.21 34.32 -7.79
C ALA A 221 -8.07 34.29 -6.73
N ASN A 222 -6.80 34.31 -7.16
CA ASN A 222 -5.59 34.17 -6.32
C ASN A 222 -5.47 32.83 -5.55
N GLN A 223 -6.05 31.75 -6.07
CA GLN A 223 -5.90 30.39 -5.55
C GLN A 223 -4.51 29.84 -5.86
N THR A 224 -3.50 30.22 -5.07
CA THR A 224 -2.10 29.78 -5.25
C THR A 224 -1.91 28.27 -5.10
N SER A 225 -2.80 27.57 -4.41
CA SER A 225 -2.85 26.09 -4.35
C SER A 225 -3.25 25.43 -5.67
N ALA A 226 -3.65 26.20 -6.68
CA ALA A 226 -3.95 25.74 -8.03
C ALA A 226 -2.82 26.04 -9.04
N LEU A 227 -1.71 26.67 -8.62
CA LEU A 227 -0.53 26.86 -9.47
C LEU A 227 0.29 25.56 -9.57
N VAL A 228 0.59 25.12 -10.78
CA VAL A 228 1.46 23.94 -11.01
C VAL A 228 2.93 24.27 -10.79
N ASP A 229 3.68 23.36 -10.16
CA ASP A 229 5.14 23.41 -10.13
C ASP A 229 5.70 22.95 -11.49
N LEU A 230 6.60 23.74 -12.10
CA LEU A 230 7.01 23.63 -13.50
C LEU A 230 8.51 23.43 -13.62
N ASN A 231 8.93 22.17 -13.73
CA ASN A 231 10.33 21.81 -13.89
C ASN A 231 10.66 21.51 -15.36
N ARG A 232 11.93 21.66 -15.76
CA ARG A 232 12.39 21.20 -17.09
C ARG A 232 12.65 19.68 -17.07
N PRO A 233 12.38 18.96 -18.18
CA PRO A 233 12.69 17.54 -18.28
C PRO A 233 14.18 17.24 -18.01
N SER A 234 14.44 16.24 -17.16
CA SER A 234 15.81 15.86 -16.73
C SER A 234 16.64 15.16 -17.82
N ASP A 235 15.99 14.73 -18.90
CA ASP A 235 16.60 14.17 -20.12
C ASP A 235 17.00 15.25 -21.14
N GLY A 236 16.71 16.53 -20.86
CA GLY A 236 16.95 17.64 -21.77
C GLY A 236 15.93 17.77 -22.91
N SER A 237 14.82 17.01 -22.87
CA SER A 237 13.75 17.12 -23.86
C SER A 237 13.03 18.48 -23.79
N ALA A 238 12.42 18.88 -24.91
CA ALA A 238 11.70 20.14 -25.01
C ALA A 238 10.37 20.09 -24.25
N GLY A 239 10.04 21.15 -23.52
CA GLY A 239 8.79 21.26 -22.76
C GLY A 239 9.00 21.40 -21.26
N TYR A 240 8.00 20.97 -20.50
CA TYR A 240 7.95 21.04 -19.03
C TYR A 240 7.38 19.76 -18.41
N VAL A 241 7.70 19.54 -17.14
CA VAL A 241 7.01 18.62 -16.24
C VAL A 241 6.23 19.48 -15.23
N ALA A 242 4.91 19.50 -15.35
CA ALA A 242 4.01 20.08 -14.36
C ALA A 242 3.72 19.05 -13.26
N THR A 243 3.82 19.45 -12.00
CA THR A 243 3.44 18.62 -10.85
C THR A 243 2.52 19.42 -9.92
N ILE A 244 1.44 18.80 -9.45
CA ILE A 244 0.52 19.41 -8.48
C ILE A 244 -0.12 18.38 -7.56
N ALA A 245 -0.31 18.75 -6.29
CA ALA A 245 -1.11 18.01 -5.34
C ALA A 245 -2.53 18.58 -5.32
N VAL A 246 -3.54 17.70 -5.40
CA VAL A 246 -4.96 18.07 -5.34
C VAL A 246 -5.57 17.43 -4.09
N GLY A 247 -5.93 18.27 -3.13
CA GLY A 247 -6.58 17.86 -1.89
C GLY A 247 -8.10 17.79 -2.09
N LEU A 248 -8.67 16.59 -1.96
CA LEU A 248 -10.11 16.34 -2.12
C LEU A 248 -10.82 16.34 -0.76
N ASP A 249 -11.91 17.11 -0.64
CA ASP A 249 -12.90 16.91 0.43
C ASP A 249 -13.79 15.72 0.05
N LEU A 250 -13.26 14.51 0.22
CA LEU A 250 -14.05 13.30 0.04
C LEU A 250 -15.13 13.23 1.12
N PRO A 251 -16.42 13.05 0.79
CA PRO A 251 -17.41 12.71 1.80
C PRO A 251 -16.93 11.42 2.49
N GLY A 252 -16.92 11.40 3.82
CA GLY A 252 -16.44 10.26 4.61
C GLY A 252 -17.28 9.02 4.32
N SER A 253 -16.84 8.21 3.36
CA SER A 253 -17.63 7.16 2.70
C SER A 253 -17.61 5.82 3.44
N SER A 254 -17.46 5.89 4.75
CA SER A 254 -18.02 4.94 5.72
C SER A 254 -18.02 5.61 7.10
N SER A 255 -18.90 5.17 8.00
CA SER A 255 -18.60 5.25 9.43
C SER A 255 -17.24 4.57 9.66
N ALA A 256 -16.28 5.31 10.22
CA ALA A 256 -14.88 4.89 10.30
C ALA A 256 -14.78 3.46 10.83
N ILE A 257 -14.13 2.59 10.05
CA ILE A 257 -14.15 1.14 10.27
C ILE A 257 -13.75 0.83 11.71
N ASP A 258 -14.69 0.24 12.44
CA ASP A 258 -14.49 -0.18 13.81
C ASP A 258 -13.37 -1.22 13.85
N LEU A 259 -12.22 -0.82 14.43
CA LEU A 259 -11.03 -1.66 14.47
C LEU A 259 -11.23 -2.92 15.32
N ASP A 260 -12.17 -2.90 16.27
CA ASP A 260 -12.43 -4.00 17.19
C ASP A 260 -13.36 -5.07 16.58
N GLN A 261 -13.07 -5.54 15.36
CA GLN A 261 -13.93 -6.49 14.65
C GLN A 261 -13.18 -7.67 14.00
N GLN A 262 -13.73 -8.88 14.20
CA GLN A 262 -13.20 -10.10 13.57
C GLN A 262 -13.21 -10.03 12.04
N GLY A 263 -14.11 -9.26 11.42
CA GLY A 263 -14.23 -9.18 9.96
C GLY A 263 -13.00 -8.62 9.23
N LEU A 264 -12.09 -7.95 9.93
CA LEU A 264 -10.80 -7.49 9.39
C LEU A 264 -9.74 -8.61 9.30
N THR A 265 -9.99 -9.76 9.93
CA THR A 265 -9.25 -11.02 9.72
C THR A 265 -9.17 -11.34 8.23
N GLY A 266 -8.05 -11.89 7.78
CA GLY A 266 -7.83 -12.29 6.39
C GLY A 266 -6.46 -11.91 5.86
N LEU A 267 -6.29 -11.97 4.54
CA LEU A 267 -5.03 -11.77 3.86
C LEU A 267 -4.92 -10.38 3.24
N TRP A 268 -3.79 -9.72 3.46
CA TRP A 268 -3.55 -8.32 3.12
C TRP A 268 -2.16 -8.15 2.51
N TYR A 269 -2.02 -7.37 1.44
CA TYR A 269 -0.76 -7.20 0.72
C TYR A 269 -0.66 -5.81 0.07
N ASP A 270 0.56 -5.42 -0.31
CA ASP A 270 0.81 -4.22 -1.11
C ASP A 270 0.89 -4.60 -2.60
N PRO A 271 0.02 -4.04 -3.47
CA PRO A 271 0.06 -4.28 -4.91
C PRO A 271 1.38 -3.88 -5.60
N SER A 272 2.20 -3.03 -4.98
CA SER A 272 3.51 -2.61 -5.50
C SER A 272 4.64 -3.59 -5.17
N THR A 273 4.50 -4.42 -4.11
CA THR A 273 5.53 -5.38 -3.69
C THR A 273 4.98 -6.82 -3.66
N SER A 274 4.76 -7.40 -4.83
CA SER A 274 4.32 -8.78 -5.02
C SER A 274 5.17 -9.80 -4.23
N GLY A 275 4.52 -10.85 -3.73
CA GLY A 275 5.20 -11.99 -3.09
C GLY A 275 5.51 -11.83 -1.60
N GLN A 276 5.05 -10.75 -0.96
CA GLN A 276 5.09 -10.55 0.50
C GLN A 276 3.75 -9.98 0.99
N GLY A 277 3.48 -10.06 2.29
CA GLY A 277 2.23 -9.55 2.86
C GLY A 277 1.96 -10.01 4.29
N PHE A 278 0.72 -9.84 4.70
CA PHE A 278 0.22 -10.08 6.06
C PHE A 278 -0.95 -11.06 6.04
N ALA A 279 -0.98 -11.95 7.02
CA ALA A 279 -2.16 -12.70 7.40
C ALA A 279 -2.58 -12.21 8.80
N LEU A 280 -3.77 -11.62 8.90
CA LEU A 280 -4.29 -10.99 10.12
C LEU A 280 -5.41 -11.84 10.73
N GLU A 281 -5.47 -11.90 12.05
CA GLU A 281 -6.66 -12.28 12.82
C GLU A 281 -6.96 -11.19 13.85
N LEU A 282 -8.23 -10.81 13.97
CA LEU A 282 -8.68 -9.86 14.98
C LEU A 282 -9.66 -10.56 15.92
N PHE A 283 -9.32 -10.53 17.21
CA PHE A 283 -10.14 -11.04 18.30
C PHE A 283 -10.91 -9.88 18.90
N SER A 284 -12.18 -9.72 18.50
CA SER A 284 -13.01 -8.61 19.00
C SER A 284 -13.34 -8.75 20.48
N ASP A 285 -13.37 -7.64 21.21
CA ASP A 285 -13.68 -7.56 22.64
C ASP A 285 -12.79 -8.42 23.57
N LEU A 286 -11.65 -8.95 23.07
CA LEU A 286 -10.82 -9.94 23.77
C LEU A 286 -10.24 -9.44 25.12
N ILE A 287 -10.04 -8.13 25.27
CA ILE A 287 -9.43 -7.52 26.47
C ILE A 287 -10.50 -6.84 27.33
N ALA A 288 -11.40 -6.10 26.70
CA ALA A 288 -12.59 -5.49 27.28
C ALA A 288 -13.60 -5.16 26.17
N ALA A 289 -14.83 -4.80 26.54
CA ALA A 289 -15.83 -4.34 25.56
C ALA A 289 -15.33 -3.10 24.79
N GLY A 290 -15.31 -3.17 23.45
CA GLY A 290 -14.72 -2.14 22.59
C GLY A 290 -13.19 -2.07 22.62
N THR A 291 -12.52 -3.11 23.13
CA THR A 291 -11.05 -3.28 23.09
C THR A 291 -10.68 -4.75 22.86
N GLY A 292 -10.47 -5.09 21.60
CA GLY A 292 -9.92 -6.37 21.15
C GLY A 292 -8.41 -6.32 20.92
N MET A 293 -7.94 -7.33 20.18
CA MET A 293 -6.52 -7.58 19.96
C MET A 293 -6.32 -8.12 18.54
N VAL A 294 -5.30 -7.62 17.83
CA VAL A 294 -4.89 -8.18 16.52
C VAL A 294 -3.66 -9.05 16.70
N GLN A 295 -3.64 -10.20 16.02
CA GLN A 295 -2.44 -11.01 15.83
C GLN A 295 -2.21 -11.23 14.33
N ALA A 296 -1.01 -10.86 13.88
CA ALA A 296 -0.61 -10.90 12.49
C ALA A 296 0.66 -11.72 12.30
N GLY A 297 0.74 -12.42 11.17
CA GLY A 297 2.00 -12.91 10.60
C GLY A 297 2.35 -12.07 9.37
N TRP A 298 3.54 -11.51 9.36
CA TRP A 298 4.10 -10.76 8.23
C TRP A 298 5.15 -11.65 7.55
N PHE A 299 4.85 -12.12 6.34
CA PHE A 299 5.79 -12.88 5.51
C PHE A 299 6.43 -11.96 4.48
N THR A 300 7.76 -11.97 4.40
CA THR A 300 8.57 -11.01 3.65
C THR A 300 9.96 -11.61 3.37
N PHE A 301 10.94 -10.78 3.03
CA PHE A 301 12.30 -11.19 2.66
C PHE A 301 13.34 -10.46 3.52
N ALA A 302 14.62 -10.71 3.25
CA ALA A 302 15.72 -9.95 3.79
C ALA A 302 15.87 -8.60 3.08
N SER A 303 16.43 -7.61 3.78
CA SER A 303 16.89 -6.36 3.18
C SER A 303 18.23 -6.57 2.45
N GLY A 304 18.40 -6.01 1.26
CA GLY A 304 19.62 -6.13 0.47
C GLY A 304 19.32 -6.62 -0.95
N SER A 305 20.12 -7.55 -1.45
CA SER A 305 19.88 -8.22 -2.74
C SER A 305 18.81 -9.30 -2.62
N ALA A 306 18.07 -9.52 -3.71
CA ALA A 306 17.22 -10.70 -3.89
C ALA A 306 18.02 -12.00 -3.66
N GLY A 307 17.36 -13.00 -3.07
CA GLY A 307 18.00 -14.28 -2.72
C GLY A 307 17.02 -15.47 -2.72
N GLY A 308 17.51 -16.62 -2.29
CA GLY A 308 16.77 -17.87 -2.21
C GLY A 308 15.90 -17.98 -0.96
N ALA A 309 15.67 -19.21 -0.51
CA ALA A 309 14.83 -19.50 0.65
C ALA A 309 15.48 -19.02 1.97
N GLU A 310 16.80 -18.91 2.02
CA GLU A 310 17.58 -18.30 3.11
C GLU A 310 17.38 -16.78 3.24
N SER A 311 16.82 -16.13 2.21
CA SER A 311 16.36 -14.74 2.26
C SER A 311 14.89 -14.60 2.67
N GLN A 312 14.12 -15.67 2.87
CA GLN A 312 12.77 -15.56 3.45
C GLN A 312 12.84 -15.06 4.90
N ARG A 313 12.01 -14.09 5.26
CA ARG A 313 11.85 -13.61 6.63
C ARG A 313 10.39 -13.64 7.02
N TRP A 314 10.13 -13.83 8.31
CA TRP A 314 8.81 -13.58 8.85
C TRP A 314 8.87 -13.00 10.26
N TYR A 315 7.85 -12.20 10.55
CA TYR A 315 7.65 -11.54 11.83
C TYR A 315 6.23 -11.83 12.32
N THR A 316 6.01 -11.82 13.62
CA THR A 316 4.65 -11.71 14.17
C THR A 316 4.44 -10.30 14.68
N VAL A 317 3.21 -9.80 14.60
CA VAL A 317 2.87 -8.44 15.03
C VAL A 317 1.58 -8.50 15.84
N SER A 318 1.54 -7.87 17.01
CA SER A 318 0.32 -7.87 17.83
C SER A 318 0.17 -6.61 18.69
N GLY A 319 -1.07 -6.32 19.08
CA GLY A 319 -1.42 -5.14 19.85
C GLY A 319 -2.94 -4.92 19.93
N GLN A 320 -3.34 -3.85 20.61
CA GLN A 320 -4.75 -3.57 20.88
C GLN A 320 -5.44 -2.89 19.69
N MET A 321 -6.69 -3.28 19.45
CA MET A 321 -7.59 -2.65 18.49
C MET A 321 -8.80 -2.13 19.26
N VAL A 322 -9.11 -0.84 19.13
CA VAL A 322 -10.08 -0.13 19.98
C VAL A 322 -11.17 0.50 19.11
N THR A 323 -12.43 0.36 19.54
CA THR A 323 -13.57 0.92 18.80
C THR A 323 -13.47 2.43 18.63
N ASN A 324 -13.74 2.91 17.42
CA ASN A 324 -13.58 4.30 16.96
C ASN A 324 -12.14 4.88 17.02
N ALA A 325 -11.11 4.09 17.34
CA ALA A 325 -9.73 4.56 17.20
C ALA A 325 -9.31 4.62 15.73
N ALA A 326 -8.52 5.62 15.35
CA ALA A 326 -8.04 5.77 13.96
C ALA A 326 -6.94 4.76 13.58
N SER A 327 -6.25 4.18 14.56
CA SER A 327 -5.28 3.09 14.38
C SER A 327 -5.07 2.32 15.69
N GLY A 328 -4.67 1.05 15.59
CA GLY A 328 -4.11 0.28 16.71
C GLY A 328 -2.60 0.42 16.79
N THR A 329 -2.04 0.40 17.99
CA THR A 329 -0.58 0.43 18.24
C THR A 329 -0.08 -0.97 18.55
N LEU A 330 0.91 -1.43 17.79
CA LEU A 330 1.38 -2.81 17.76
C LEU A 330 2.89 -2.93 18.04
N THR A 331 3.30 -4.09 18.55
CA THR A 331 4.71 -4.49 18.66
C THR A 331 5.05 -5.50 17.57
N ILE A 332 6.19 -5.32 16.91
CA ILE A 332 6.75 -6.27 15.93
C ILE A 332 7.70 -7.21 16.65
N TYR A 333 7.54 -8.50 16.42
CA TYR A 333 8.33 -9.56 17.02
C TYR A 333 9.01 -10.43 15.97
N GLN A 334 10.20 -10.94 16.30
CA GLN A 334 10.93 -11.93 15.52
C GLN A 334 11.12 -13.21 16.35
N ASN A 335 10.90 -14.35 15.70
CA ASN A 335 11.10 -15.67 16.30
C ASN A 335 12.23 -16.39 15.55
N VAL A 336 13.28 -16.78 16.27
CA VAL A 336 14.46 -17.48 15.73
C VAL A 336 14.82 -18.69 16.58
N GLY A 337 15.68 -19.56 16.06
CA GLY A 337 16.18 -20.73 16.81
C GLY A 337 15.31 -21.98 16.72
N GLY A 338 14.34 -22.04 15.80
CA GLY A 338 13.48 -23.21 15.58
C GLY A 338 13.94 -24.13 14.46
N ASN A 339 13.51 -25.39 14.51
CA ASN A 339 13.74 -26.42 13.50
C ASN A 339 12.40 -26.83 12.87
N PHE A 340 12.39 -27.26 11.61
CA PHE A 340 11.15 -27.61 10.90
C PHE A 340 10.36 -28.71 11.65
N ASN A 341 9.17 -28.36 12.17
CA ASN A 341 8.29 -29.27 12.91
C ASN A 341 9.01 -30.08 14.02
N ALA A 342 10.07 -29.52 14.61
CA ALA A 342 10.88 -30.14 15.66
C ALA A 342 11.21 -29.14 16.78
N PRO A 343 11.56 -29.63 17.99
CA PRO A 343 12.12 -28.80 19.05
C PRO A 343 13.41 -28.06 18.60
N PRO A 344 13.78 -26.95 19.25
CA PRO A 344 13.14 -26.36 20.42
C PRO A 344 11.92 -25.49 20.09
N THR A 345 11.12 -25.17 21.11
CA THR A 345 10.20 -24.04 21.08
C THR A 345 10.98 -22.73 20.93
N THR A 346 10.53 -21.81 20.09
CA THR A 346 11.34 -20.62 19.75
C THR A 346 11.17 -19.48 20.75
N THR A 347 12.23 -18.68 20.90
CA THR A 347 12.21 -17.47 21.73
C THR A 347 11.71 -16.30 20.89
N VAL A 348 10.68 -15.62 21.37
CA VAL A 348 10.14 -14.39 20.78
C VAL A 348 10.95 -13.18 21.27
N GLN A 349 11.38 -12.32 20.34
CA GLN A 349 12.05 -11.05 20.64
C GLN A 349 11.27 -9.89 20.02
N ALA A 350 11.01 -8.83 20.79
CA ALA A 350 10.50 -7.57 20.24
C ALA A 350 11.61 -6.86 19.44
N VAL A 351 11.31 -6.53 18.18
CA VAL A 351 12.26 -5.96 17.20
C VAL A 351 11.79 -4.66 16.57
N GLY A 352 10.60 -4.17 16.91
CA GLY A 352 10.07 -2.89 16.42
C GLY A 352 8.67 -2.57 16.92
N THR A 353 8.11 -1.46 16.43
CA THR A 353 6.72 -1.05 16.65
C THR A 353 6.04 -0.78 15.31
N ALA A 354 4.71 -0.87 15.30
CA ALA A 354 3.90 -0.51 14.15
C ALA A 354 2.59 0.17 14.57
N THR A 355 1.94 0.86 13.63
CA THR A 355 0.53 1.22 13.70
C THR A 355 -0.22 0.61 12.52
N LEU A 356 -1.46 0.20 12.79
CA LEU A 356 -2.36 -0.44 11.83
C LEU A 356 -3.68 0.33 11.77
N SER A 357 -4.08 0.76 10.58
CA SER A 357 -5.37 1.43 10.33
C SER A 357 -6.10 0.80 9.14
N PHE A 358 -7.41 1.00 9.09
CA PHE A 358 -8.27 0.59 7.97
C PHE A 358 -9.14 1.77 7.54
N THR A 359 -9.24 1.99 6.23
CA THR A 359 -10.12 3.00 5.63
C THR A 359 -11.42 2.37 5.10
N SER A 360 -11.39 1.06 4.82
CA SER A 360 -12.54 0.25 4.42
C SER A 360 -12.28 -1.23 4.76
N CYS A 361 -13.27 -2.10 4.52
CA CYS A 361 -13.15 -3.54 4.78
C CYS A 361 -12.14 -4.28 3.86
N ASP A 362 -11.71 -3.62 2.78
CA ASP A 362 -10.77 -4.07 1.77
C ASP A 362 -9.46 -3.26 1.71
N ARG A 363 -9.33 -2.14 2.47
CA ARG A 363 -8.16 -1.25 2.44
C ARG A 363 -7.69 -0.79 3.82
N GLY A 364 -6.37 -0.77 4.00
CA GLY A 364 -5.73 -0.29 5.22
C GLY A 364 -4.28 0.13 5.01
N GLN A 365 -3.59 0.41 6.10
CA GLN A 365 -2.20 0.85 6.11
C GLN A 365 -1.46 0.26 7.31
N PHE A 366 -0.24 -0.20 7.06
CA PHE A 366 0.68 -0.68 8.10
C PHE A 366 1.94 0.19 8.10
N THR A 367 2.10 1.04 9.12
CA THR A 367 3.27 1.91 9.30
C THR A 367 4.18 1.31 10.35
N TYR A 368 5.47 1.12 10.03
CA TYR A 368 6.39 0.33 10.88
C TYR A 368 7.71 1.04 11.15
N ALA A 369 8.35 0.69 12.27
CA ALA A 369 9.72 1.07 12.61
C ALA A 369 10.42 -0.04 13.40
N PHE A 370 11.55 -0.54 12.88
CA PHE A 370 12.38 -1.54 13.56
C PHE A 370 13.36 -0.88 14.55
N SER A 371 13.47 -1.48 15.73
CA SER A 371 14.41 -1.15 16.80
C SER A 371 15.57 -2.17 16.92
N ASP A 372 15.69 -3.07 15.95
CA ASP A 372 16.76 -4.10 15.81
C ASP A 372 18.15 -3.54 15.43
N GLY A 373 18.27 -2.22 15.27
CA GLY A 373 19.48 -1.53 14.80
C GLY A 373 19.60 -1.39 13.28
N SER A 374 18.70 -2.00 12.49
CA SER A 374 18.70 -1.86 11.01
C SER A 374 18.19 -0.51 10.52
N GLY A 375 17.48 0.25 11.36
CA GLY A 375 16.89 1.55 11.01
C GLY A 375 15.71 1.49 10.03
N ARG A 376 15.28 0.28 9.64
CA ARG A 376 14.16 0.07 8.69
C ARG A 376 12.87 0.65 9.25
N LYS A 377 12.23 1.52 8.47
CA LYS A 377 10.92 2.10 8.75
C LYS A 377 10.23 2.44 7.44
N GLY A 378 8.90 2.33 7.39
CA GLY A 378 8.14 2.50 6.16
C GLY A 378 6.64 2.57 6.37
N ILE A 379 5.93 2.72 5.27
CA ILE A 379 4.46 2.72 5.21
C ILE A 379 4.07 1.75 4.10
N ILE A 380 3.36 0.70 4.46
CA ILE A 380 2.85 -0.31 3.53
C ILE A 380 1.36 -0.05 3.33
N PRO A 381 0.92 0.48 2.18
CA PRO A 381 -0.50 0.47 1.82
C PRO A 381 -0.96 -0.97 1.61
N MET A 382 -2.08 -1.34 2.24
CA MET A 382 -2.59 -2.70 2.19
C MET A 382 -3.95 -2.76 1.49
N VAL A 383 -4.09 -3.69 0.55
CA VAL A 383 -5.38 -4.16 0.05
C VAL A 383 -5.61 -5.61 0.45
N ARG A 384 -6.86 -6.00 0.61
CA ARG A 384 -7.22 -7.39 0.90
C ARG A 384 -7.07 -8.27 -0.34
N LEU A 385 -6.52 -9.48 -0.17
CA LEU A 385 -6.26 -10.43 -1.27
C LEU A 385 -7.52 -11.18 -1.75
N THR A 386 -8.49 -11.38 -0.86
CA THR A 386 -9.79 -12.01 -1.15
C THR A 386 -10.94 -11.04 -0.76
N PRO A 387 -12.18 -11.19 -1.25
CA PRO A 387 -13.28 -10.30 -0.82
C PRO A 387 -13.63 -10.51 0.65
N SER A 388 -13.90 -9.44 1.42
CA SER A 388 -14.27 -9.58 2.83
C SER A 388 -15.58 -10.38 3.00
N VAL A 389 -15.69 -11.10 4.12
CA VAL A 389 -16.80 -12.02 4.41
C VAL A 389 -17.68 -11.51 5.56
N THR A 390 -17.08 -11.01 6.64
CA THR A 390 -17.79 -10.61 7.86
C THR A 390 -17.50 -9.18 8.33
N CYS A 391 -16.72 -8.40 7.57
CA CYS A 391 -16.46 -6.99 7.92
C CYS A 391 -17.69 -6.11 7.68
N SER A 392 -17.87 -5.13 8.55
CA SER A 392 -18.96 -4.15 8.49
C SER A 392 -18.47 -2.78 8.93
N ALA A 393 -18.94 -1.74 8.26
CA ALA A 393 -18.83 -0.36 8.72
C ALA A 393 -19.86 -0.03 9.83
N THR A 394 -20.73 -0.98 10.19
CA THR A 394 -21.79 -0.82 11.20
C THR A 394 -21.61 -1.83 12.34
N THR A 395 -22.32 -1.61 13.44
CA THR A 395 -22.35 -2.55 14.58
C THR A 395 -23.01 -3.89 14.24
N ALA A 396 -23.78 -3.97 13.15
CA ALA A 396 -24.28 -5.23 12.60
C ALA A 396 -23.15 -5.92 11.82
N ARG A 397 -22.52 -6.92 12.45
CA ARG A 397 -21.44 -7.74 11.89
C ARG A 397 -21.98 -9.15 11.59
N PRO A 398 -22.05 -9.59 10.32
CA PRO A 398 -22.51 -10.95 10.00
C PRO A 398 -21.48 -12.01 10.40
N SER A 399 -21.92 -13.27 10.52
CA SER A 399 -21.06 -14.42 10.79
C SER A 399 -21.16 -15.47 9.68
N ASN A 400 -20.12 -16.29 9.52
CA ASN A 400 -20.10 -17.40 8.57
C ASN A 400 -19.27 -18.56 9.12
N ALA A 401 -19.79 -19.78 9.04
CA ALA A 401 -19.20 -20.98 9.65
C ALA A 401 -17.83 -21.37 9.07
N ASP A 402 -17.64 -21.22 7.75
CA ASP A 402 -16.36 -21.52 7.10
C ASP A 402 -15.34 -20.42 7.39
N PHE A 403 -15.75 -19.14 7.26
CA PHE A 403 -14.85 -18.03 7.55
C PHE A 403 -14.43 -18.00 9.03
N ALA A 404 -15.26 -18.49 9.94
CA ALA A 404 -14.91 -18.66 11.35
C ALA A 404 -13.83 -19.73 11.61
N LEU A 405 -13.47 -20.58 10.64
CA LEU A 405 -12.30 -21.46 10.70
C LEU A 405 -10.98 -20.75 10.29
N SER A 406 -11.07 -19.53 9.72
CA SER A 406 -9.93 -18.64 9.54
C SER A 406 -9.30 -18.26 10.89
N GLY A 407 -8.02 -17.91 10.89
CA GLY A 407 -7.28 -17.50 12.08
C GLY A 407 -5.87 -18.12 12.21
N ASN A 408 -5.27 -17.93 13.38
CA ASN A 408 -3.97 -18.47 13.78
C ASN A 408 -4.12 -19.89 14.33
N TRP A 409 -3.32 -20.83 13.82
CA TRP A 409 -3.30 -22.24 14.21
C TRP A 409 -1.85 -22.69 14.42
N TYR A 410 -1.48 -23.20 15.60
CA TYR A 410 -0.08 -23.50 15.96
C TYR A 410 0.13 -24.94 16.43
N ASN A 411 1.36 -25.45 16.27
CA ASN A 411 1.76 -26.72 16.87
C ASN A 411 2.19 -26.49 18.34
N ALA A 412 1.39 -26.97 19.28
CA ALA A 412 1.69 -26.85 20.71
C ALA A 412 3.01 -27.55 21.13
N ALA A 413 3.42 -28.62 20.45
CA ALA A 413 4.67 -29.33 20.74
C ALA A 413 5.93 -28.60 20.24
N THR A 414 5.79 -27.69 19.26
CA THR A 414 6.89 -26.92 18.67
C THR A 414 6.51 -25.44 18.58
N SER A 415 6.02 -24.91 19.71
CA SER A 415 5.46 -23.56 19.82
C SER A 415 6.40 -22.48 19.26
N GLY A 416 5.79 -21.49 18.60
CA GLY A 416 6.48 -20.53 17.74
C GLY A 416 6.54 -20.95 16.27
N GLN A 417 5.75 -21.94 15.84
CA GLN A 417 5.50 -22.33 14.45
C GLN A 417 4.00 -22.58 14.23
N GLY A 418 3.47 -22.28 13.06
CA GLY A 418 2.04 -22.43 12.79
C GLY A 418 1.58 -21.93 11.42
N LEU A 419 0.28 -22.05 11.18
CA LEU A 419 -0.45 -21.49 10.05
C LEU A 419 -1.17 -20.20 10.49
N ILE A 420 -1.36 -19.27 9.55
CA ILE A 420 -2.50 -18.35 9.58
C ILE A 420 -3.32 -18.61 8.33
N VAL A 421 -4.61 -18.88 8.52
CA VAL A 421 -5.54 -19.42 7.52
C VAL A 421 -6.62 -18.39 7.20
N GLU A 422 -6.96 -18.22 5.93
CA GLU A 422 -8.23 -17.63 5.48
C GLU A 422 -9.00 -18.67 4.66
N LEU A 423 -10.22 -18.97 5.09
CA LEU A 423 -11.15 -19.87 4.40
C LEU A 423 -12.34 -19.04 3.90
N ASN A 424 -12.28 -18.61 2.64
CA ASN A 424 -13.22 -17.63 2.10
C ASN A 424 -14.38 -18.32 1.35
N PRO A 425 -15.65 -18.18 1.78
CA PRO A 425 -16.80 -18.79 1.09
C PRO A 425 -17.39 -17.90 -0.01
N ASN A 426 -17.09 -16.59 -0.03
CA ASN A 426 -17.59 -15.66 -1.04
C ASN A 426 -16.85 -15.86 -2.38
N VAL A 427 -15.57 -16.21 -2.30
CA VAL A 427 -14.78 -16.80 -3.39
C VAL A 427 -14.21 -18.11 -2.83
N PRO A 428 -14.86 -19.28 -3.03
CA PRO A 428 -14.56 -20.58 -2.40
C PRO A 428 -13.10 -21.05 -2.52
N TYR A 429 -12.24 -20.46 -1.69
CA TYR A 429 -10.79 -20.57 -1.76
C TYR A 429 -10.20 -20.66 -0.34
N LEU A 430 -9.36 -21.65 -0.13
CA LEU A 430 -8.48 -21.76 1.04
C LEU A 430 -7.15 -21.11 0.67
N PHE A 431 -6.63 -20.28 1.56
CA PHE A 431 -5.22 -19.91 1.59
C PHE A 431 -4.71 -19.99 3.03
N PHE A 432 -3.48 -20.46 3.22
CA PHE A 432 -2.75 -20.29 4.47
C PHE A 432 -1.30 -19.88 4.23
N ALA A 433 -0.77 -19.05 5.12
CA ALA A 433 0.67 -18.83 5.28
C ALA A 433 1.19 -19.71 6.42
N TRP A 434 2.18 -20.56 6.15
CA TRP A 434 2.82 -21.45 7.11
C TRP A 434 4.17 -20.89 7.53
N TYR A 435 4.26 -20.47 8.79
CA TYR A 435 5.44 -19.92 9.43
C TYR A 435 6.23 -21.03 10.13
N THR A 436 7.44 -21.31 9.65
CA THR A 436 8.27 -22.44 10.08
C THR A 436 9.76 -22.14 9.83
N TYR A 437 10.59 -23.18 9.73
CA TYR A 437 12.04 -23.11 9.59
C TYR A 437 12.55 -24.13 8.55
N ALA A 438 13.84 -24.05 8.23
CA ALA A 438 14.59 -25.14 7.61
C ALA A 438 14.75 -26.33 8.59
N PRO A 439 15.18 -27.53 8.14
CA PRO A 439 15.32 -28.70 9.01
C PRO A 439 16.20 -28.43 10.23
N ASP A 440 17.43 -27.95 10.01
CA ASP A 440 18.38 -27.52 11.06
C ASP A 440 18.35 -25.98 11.27
N GLY A 441 17.17 -25.37 11.11
CA GLY A 441 16.99 -23.91 11.10
C GLY A 441 17.48 -23.19 12.37
N GLN A 442 17.59 -23.89 13.50
CA GLN A 442 18.01 -23.34 14.79
C GLN A 442 19.37 -22.64 14.72
N GLN A 443 20.33 -23.23 14.00
CA GLN A 443 21.70 -22.72 13.94
C GLN A 443 21.86 -21.54 12.97
N LEU A 444 20.87 -21.31 12.10
CA LEU A 444 20.88 -20.30 11.04
C LEU A 444 20.23 -18.98 11.46
N GLY A 445 19.69 -18.89 12.68
CA GLY A 445 19.02 -17.69 13.19
C GLY A 445 17.90 -17.21 12.28
N ALA A 446 17.94 -15.94 11.86
CA ALA A 446 16.96 -15.37 10.93
C ALA A 446 17.00 -15.99 9.52
N ALA A 447 18.16 -16.49 9.06
CA ALA A 447 18.27 -17.20 7.77
C ALA A 447 17.73 -18.64 7.83
N GLY A 448 17.43 -19.14 9.04
CA GLY A 448 16.74 -20.41 9.26
C GLY A 448 15.23 -20.32 9.09
N GLN A 449 14.64 -19.12 9.12
CA GLN A 449 13.20 -18.92 8.91
C GLN A 449 12.79 -19.40 7.51
N ARG A 450 11.65 -20.08 7.43
CA ARG A 450 10.97 -20.42 6.17
C ARG A 450 9.51 -20.05 6.27
N TRP A 451 8.94 -19.68 5.13
CA TRP A 451 7.50 -19.60 4.99
C TRP A 451 7.04 -20.22 3.68
N TYR A 452 5.89 -20.88 3.76
CA TYR A 452 5.23 -21.54 2.62
C TYR A 452 3.80 -21.04 2.53
N THR A 453 3.22 -21.03 1.33
CA THR A 453 1.78 -20.82 1.17
C THR A 453 1.12 -22.10 0.70
N GLY A 454 -0.04 -22.44 1.28
CA GLY A 454 -0.90 -23.51 0.78
C GLY A 454 -2.20 -22.90 0.30
N GLN A 455 -2.55 -23.09 -0.97
CA GLN A 455 -3.68 -22.37 -1.58
C GLN A 455 -4.40 -23.17 -2.66
N GLY A 456 -5.72 -23.03 -2.73
CA GLY A 456 -6.56 -23.71 -3.73
C GLY A 456 -8.05 -23.54 -3.48
N ALA A 457 -8.85 -23.85 -4.51
CA ALA A 457 -10.31 -23.84 -4.39
C ALA A 457 -10.81 -24.98 -3.46
N TYR A 458 -11.92 -24.73 -2.75
CA TYR A 458 -12.58 -25.74 -1.91
C TYR A 458 -14.11 -25.69 -2.09
N GLN A 459 -14.81 -26.70 -1.55
CA GLN A 459 -16.27 -26.72 -1.51
C GLN A 459 -16.75 -26.13 -0.17
N VAL A 460 -17.64 -25.13 -0.21
CA VAL A 460 -18.24 -24.53 1.00
C VAL A 460 -18.84 -25.63 1.89
N GLY A 461 -18.54 -25.59 3.19
CA GLY A 461 -18.85 -26.62 4.18
C GLY A 461 -17.83 -27.76 4.28
N ALA A 462 -16.81 -27.84 3.42
CA ALA A 462 -15.77 -28.86 3.54
C ALA A 462 -14.87 -28.62 4.77
N ARG A 463 -14.44 -29.71 5.41
CA ARG A 463 -13.57 -29.68 6.60
C ARG A 463 -12.21 -30.32 6.41
N SER A 464 -11.99 -31.01 5.30
CA SER A 464 -10.69 -31.55 4.87
C SER A 464 -10.41 -31.06 3.46
N ILE A 465 -9.37 -30.25 3.29
CA ILE A 465 -9.10 -29.50 2.07
C ILE A 465 -7.65 -29.75 1.65
N ALA A 466 -7.46 -30.34 0.47
CA ALA A 466 -6.14 -30.61 -0.11
C ALA A 466 -5.71 -29.46 -1.03
N VAL A 467 -4.47 -28.98 -0.87
CA VAL A 467 -3.88 -27.87 -1.63
C VAL A 467 -2.43 -28.15 -2.00
N PRO A 468 -1.92 -27.64 -3.15
CA PRO A 468 -0.49 -27.54 -3.38
C PRO A 468 0.17 -26.59 -2.36
N LEU A 469 1.42 -26.91 -1.99
CA LEU A 469 2.31 -26.04 -1.21
C LEU A 469 3.27 -25.31 -2.14
N PHE A 470 3.47 -24.02 -1.89
CA PHE A 470 4.38 -23.16 -2.64
C PHE A 470 5.44 -22.53 -1.74
N ALA A 471 6.61 -22.25 -2.32
CA ALA A 471 7.62 -21.37 -1.76
C ALA A 471 7.88 -20.22 -2.73
N THR A 472 8.04 -19.01 -2.22
CA THR A 472 8.39 -17.82 -3.01
C THR A 472 9.80 -17.34 -2.64
N THR A 473 10.60 -17.03 -3.65
CA THR A 473 11.99 -16.54 -3.52
C THR A 473 12.26 -15.42 -4.52
N GLY A 474 13.43 -14.77 -4.44
CA GLY A 474 13.81 -13.67 -5.33
C GLY A 474 13.27 -12.28 -4.93
N GLY A 475 12.54 -12.17 -3.82
CA GLY A 475 12.10 -10.90 -3.28
C GLY A 475 13.12 -10.21 -2.37
N VAL A 476 12.85 -8.94 -2.08
CA VAL A 476 13.59 -8.07 -1.15
C VAL A 476 12.58 -7.44 -0.18
N PHE A 477 12.98 -7.23 1.07
CA PHE A 477 12.16 -6.59 2.09
C PHE A 477 11.67 -5.21 1.62
N ASP A 478 10.35 -5.04 1.52
CA ASP A 478 9.69 -3.74 1.28
C ASP A 478 10.16 -2.98 0.01
N VAL A 479 10.55 -3.72 -1.03
CA VAL A 479 11.05 -3.16 -2.30
C VAL A 479 10.47 -3.93 -3.50
N PRO A 480 9.92 -3.24 -4.53
CA PRO A 480 9.53 -3.88 -5.79
C PRO A 480 10.76 -4.46 -6.52
N THR A 481 10.75 -5.77 -6.80
CA THR A 481 11.87 -6.41 -7.52
C THR A 481 11.58 -6.58 -9.01
N LEU A 482 12.63 -6.44 -9.83
CA LEU A 482 12.60 -6.70 -11.27
C LEU A 482 13.76 -7.67 -11.60
N PRO A 483 13.49 -8.94 -11.96
CA PRO A 483 12.18 -9.58 -12.05
C PRO A 483 11.44 -9.68 -10.70
N ALA A 484 10.11 -9.85 -10.77
CA ALA A 484 9.27 -10.07 -9.61
C ALA A 484 9.57 -11.44 -8.92
N PRO A 485 9.21 -11.62 -7.64
CA PRO A 485 9.54 -12.85 -6.90
C PRO A 485 8.88 -14.09 -7.51
N VAL A 486 9.62 -15.19 -7.55
CA VAL A 486 9.20 -16.45 -8.19
C VAL A 486 8.54 -17.36 -7.17
N THR A 487 7.26 -17.67 -7.38
CA THR A 487 6.49 -18.63 -6.59
C THR A 487 6.48 -19.99 -7.28
N SER A 488 7.06 -21.00 -6.64
CA SER A 488 7.20 -22.37 -7.16
C SER A 488 6.47 -23.38 -6.30
N SER A 489 5.82 -24.37 -6.91
CA SER A 489 5.27 -25.51 -6.17
C SER A 489 6.40 -26.36 -5.58
N VAL A 490 6.27 -26.71 -4.30
CA VAL A 490 7.27 -27.46 -3.52
C VAL A 490 6.70 -28.71 -2.85
N GLY A 491 5.41 -28.98 -2.99
CA GLY A 491 4.76 -30.13 -2.37
C GLY A 491 3.24 -30.04 -2.35
N SER A 492 2.62 -30.76 -1.43
CA SER A 492 1.18 -30.71 -1.15
C SER A 492 0.90 -30.77 0.34
N ALA A 493 -0.29 -30.30 0.71
CA ALA A 493 -0.83 -30.37 2.05
C ALA A 493 -2.31 -30.77 2.03
N THR A 494 -2.81 -31.24 3.16
CA THR A 494 -4.24 -31.35 3.47
C THR A 494 -4.48 -30.78 4.86
N LEU A 495 -5.27 -29.70 4.93
CA LEU A 495 -5.70 -29.10 6.18
C LEU A 495 -7.07 -29.69 6.54
N ALA A 496 -7.15 -30.35 7.69
CA ALA A 496 -8.34 -31.04 8.17
C ALA A 496 -8.75 -30.49 9.55
N PHE A 497 -9.79 -29.65 9.58
CA PHE A 497 -10.40 -29.18 10.82
C PHE A 497 -11.14 -30.35 11.49
N ARG A 498 -10.92 -30.56 12.79
CA ARG A 498 -11.61 -31.58 13.60
C ARG A 498 -12.75 -30.98 14.42
N ASP A 499 -12.50 -29.79 14.93
CA ASP A 499 -13.45 -28.94 15.63
C ASP A 499 -13.00 -27.46 15.47
N CYS A 500 -13.69 -26.51 16.09
CA CYS A 500 -13.38 -25.08 15.98
C CYS A 500 -12.05 -24.65 16.65
N ALA A 501 -11.42 -25.52 17.45
CA ALA A 501 -10.17 -25.28 18.17
C ALA A 501 -9.03 -26.25 17.78
N ASN A 502 -9.31 -27.40 17.16
CA ASN A 502 -8.32 -28.39 16.75
C ASN A 502 -8.37 -28.72 15.24
N ALA A 503 -7.20 -28.81 14.61
CA ALA A 503 -7.02 -29.20 13.21
C ALA A 503 -5.77 -30.07 13.01
N ASN A 504 -5.68 -30.74 11.86
CA ASN A 504 -4.48 -31.48 11.44
C ASN A 504 -3.99 -30.94 10.09
N LEU A 505 -2.69 -30.66 9.98
CA LEU A 505 -2.03 -30.41 8.69
C LEU A 505 -1.21 -31.65 8.31
N THR A 506 -1.66 -32.39 7.29
CA THR A 506 -0.85 -33.44 6.66
C THR A 506 -0.07 -32.81 5.51
N TYR A 507 1.22 -33.11 5.33
CA TYR A 507 2.07 -32.48 4.32
C TYR A 507 3.05 -33.47 3.68
N ALA A 508 3.48 -33.15 2.44
CA ALA A 508 4.60 -33.81 1.76
C ALA A 508 5.32 -32.82 0.83
N PHE A 509 6.62 -32.61 1.06
CA PHE A 509 7.48 -31.75 0.23
C PHE A 509 8.18 -32.56 -0.86
N THR A 510 8.02 -32.15 -2.11
CA THR A 510 8.66 -32.74 -3.29
C THR A 510 9.86 -31.94 -3.80
N ALA A 511 10.02 -30.68 -3.38
CA ALA A 511 11.13 -29.80 -3.74
C ALA A 511 11.42 -28.72 -2.66
N GLY A 512 12.42 -27.87 -2.90
CA GLY A 512 12.80 -26.77 -1.99
C GLY A 512 13.59 -27.22 -0.76
N THR A 513 13.77 -26.31 0.22
CA THR A 513 14.61 -26.57 1.41
C THR A 513 14.20 -27.81 2.21
N ASN A 514 12.91 -28.17 2.18
CA ASN A 514 12.34 -29.24 3.01
C ASN A 514 12.00 -30.49 2.18
N GLN A 515 12.57 -30.63 0.98
CA GLN A 515 12.34 -31.74 0.05
C GLN A 515 12.49 -33.12 0.74
N GLY A 516 11.56 -34.02 0.47
CA GLY A 516 11.52 -35.37 1.04
C GLY A 516 10.86 -35.45 2.42
N LEU A 517 10.64 -34.32 3.11
CA LEU A 517 9.93 -34.32 4.39
C LEU A 517 8.42 -34.43 4.18
N SER A 518 7.80 -35.38 4.88
CA SER A 518 6.35 -35.56 4.96
C SER A 518 5.94 -35.87 6.40
N GLY A 519 4.65 -35.74 6.71
CA GLY A 519 4.15 -36.01 8.04
C GLY A 519 2.78 -35.39 8.33
N MET A 520 2.45 -35.34 9.62
CA MET A 520 1.21 -34.76 10.14
C MET A 520 1.53 -33.89 11.35
N ILE A 521 0.95 -32.69 11.38
CA ILE A 521 1.04 -31.73 12.49
C ILE A 521 -0.33 -31.62 13.13
N ALA A 522 -0.40 -31.80 14.45
CA ALA A 522 -1.57 -31.43 15.23
C ALA A 522 -1.51 -29.91 15.49
N LEU A 523 -2.61 -29.21 15.19
CA LEU A 523 -2.73 -27.76 15.29
C LEU A 523 -3.85 -27.40 16.27
N THR A 524 -3.58 -26.42 17.12
CA THR A 524 -4.56 -25.80 18.01
C THR A 524 -4.75 -24.33 17.60
N ARG A 525 -5.99 -23.81 17.68
CA ARG A 525 -6.27 -22.38 17.46
C ARG A 525 -5.58 -21.52 18.53
N ILE A 526 -5.12 -20.32 18.16
CA ILE A 526 -4.79 -19.27 19.13
C ILE A 526 -6.04 -18.40 19.38
N GLY A 527 -6.34 -18.12 20.65
CA GLY A 527 -7.48 -17.28 21.03
C GLY A 527 -8.83 -18.03 21.10
N PRO A 528 -9.94 -17.31 21.34
CA PRO A 528 -11.27 -17.89 21.46
C PRO A 528 -11.80 -18.44 20.12
N THR A 529 -12.77 -19.34 20.18
CA THR A 529 -13.55 -19.75 19.00
C THR A 529 -14.41 -18.58 18.50
N PRO A 530 -14.36 -18.19 17.22
CA PRO A 530 -15.18 -17.12 16.69
C PRO A 530 -16.69 -17.42 16.67
N VAL A 531 -17.50 -16.36 16.74
CA VAL A 531 -18.97 -16.45 16.73
C VAL A 531 -19.46 -17.06 15.41
N GLY A 532 -20.32 -18.08 15.52
CA GLY A 532 -20.86 -18.79 14.36
C GLY A 532 -19.94 -19.87 13.77
N CYS A 533 -18.81 -20.19 14.42
CA CYS A 533 -18.01 -21.34 14.01
C CYS A 533 -18.80 -22.65 14.14
N VAL A 534 -18.84 -23.42 13.05
CA VAL A 534 -19.37 -24.79 13.01
C VAL A 534 -18.40 -25.62 12.19
N ALA A 535 -17.68 -26.51 12.86
CA ALA A 535 -16.80 -27.50 12.25
C ALA A 535 -17.61 -28.74 11.85
#